data_AF-A0A9D8NY77-F1
#
_entry.id   AF-A0A9D8NY77-F1
#
_cell.length_a   1.000
_cell.length_b   1.000
_cell.length_c   1.000
_cell.angle_alpha   90.00
_cell.angle_beta   90.00
_cell.angle_gamma   90.00
#
_symmetry.space_group_name_H-M   'P 1'
#
loop_
_entity.id
_entity.type
_entity.pdbx_description
1 polymer ?
#
loop_
_entity_poly.entity_id
_entity_poly.type
_entity_poly.pdbx_seq_one_letter_code
_entity_poly.pdbx_strand_id
1 'polypeptide(L)' 'PEAVTGALLAKEDTRVSAWLTYPNYHAIKTYNSSDMYALLVHLLAQSIHG' A
#
# COMPACT_ATOMS: atom_id res chain seq x y z
N PRO A 1 15.84 -7.34 5.68
CA PRO A 1 14.98 -6.17 5.40
C PRO A 1 14.74 -6.06 3.89
N GLU A 2 13.49 -6.07 3.43
CA GLU A 2 13.18 -5.79 2.02
C GLU A 2 13.56 -4.35 1.67
N ALA A 3 14.09 -4.14 0.46
CA ALA A 3 14.44 -2.81 -0.02
C ALA A 3 13.18 -2.01 -0.32
N VAL A 4 13.14 -0.76 0.15
CA VAL A 4 12.06 0.19 -0.17
C VAL A 4 12.13 0.52 -1.66
N THR A 5 11.01 0.38 -2.37
CA THR A 5 10.91 0.66 -3.80
C THR A 5 10.27 2.01 -4.12
N GLY A 6 9.64 2.64 -3.13
CA GLY A 6 8.97 3.93 -3.30
C GLY A 6 8.17 4.37 -2.07
N ALA A 7 7.33 5.38 -2.27
CA ALA A 7 6.42 5.90 -1.26
C ALA A 7 5.04 6.21 -1.86
N LEU A 8 3.98 5.89 -1.12
CA LEU A 8 2.60 6.24 -1.42
C LEU A 8 2.13 7.34 -0.46
N LEU A 9 1.49 8.36 -1.02
CA LEU A 9 0.81 9.41 -0.24
C LEU A 9 -0.70 9.25 -0.41
N ALA A 10 -1.40 9.03 0.69
CA ALA A 10 -2.85 9.02 0.74
C ALA A 10 -3.35 10.25 1.47
N LYS A 11 -4.20 11.05 0.84
CA LYS A 11 -4.84 12.22 1.48
C LYS A 11 -6.27 11.85 1.86
N GLU A 12 -6.59 11.94 3.14
CA GLU A 12 -7.92 11.73 3.71
C GLU A 12 -8.37 13.02 4.39
N ASP A 13 -9.33 13.71 3.78
CA ASP A 13 -9.83 15.02 4.21
C ASP A 13 -8.70 16.05 4.46
N THR A 14 -8.34 16.23 5.74
CA THR A 14 -7.32 17.16 6.23
C THR A 14 -5.99 16.48 6.61
N ARG A 15 -5.92 15.15 6.53
CA ARG A 15 -4.76 14.34 6.89
C ARG A 15 -4.07 13.80 5.65
N VAL A 16 -2.74 13.72 5.71
CA VAL A 16 -1.91 13.06 4.70
C VAL A 16 -1.15 11.95 5.39
N SER A 17 -1.34 10.73 4.91
CA SER A 17 -0.66 9.52 5.37
C SER A 17 0.38 9.11 4.34
N ALA A 18 1.59 8.78 4.79
CA ALA A 18 2.68 8.32 3.94
C ALA A 18 3.02 6.87 4.25
N TRP A 19 3.15 6.04 3.21
CA TRP A 19 3.46 4.62 3.31
C TRP A 19 4.69 4.30 2.47
N LEU A 20 5.64 3.56 3.04
CA LEU A 20 6.75 3.01 2.26
C LEU A 20 6.25 1.80 1.45
N THR A 21 6.59 1.76 0.17
CA THR A 21 6.23 0.65 -0.71
C THR A 21 7.42 -0.29 -0.92
N TYR A 22 7.12 -1.57 -1.12
CA TYR A 22 8.07 -2.66 -1.28
C TYR A 22 7.77 -3.46 -2.56
N PRO A 23 8.60 -4.42 -2.99
CA PRO A 23 8.36 -5.18 -4.23
C PRO A 23 6.97 -5.84 -4.30
N ASN A 24 6.45 -6.33 -3.17
CA ASN A 24 5.11 -6.94 -3.09
C ASN A 24 3.97 -5.96 -3.40
N TYR A 25 4.17 -4.66 -3.15
CA TYR A 25 3.23 -3.62 -3.57
C TYR A 25 3.06 -3.59 -5.09
N HIS A 26 4.17 -3.68 -5.82
CA HIS A 26 4.15 -3.72 -7.28
C HIS A 26 3.45 -4.98 -7.80
N ALA A 27 3.62 -6.12 -7.12
CA ALA A 27 2.92 -7.36 -7.46
C ALA A 27 1.39 -7.26 -7.26
N ILE A 28 0.91 -6.54 -6.26
CA ILE A 28 -0.54 -6.28 -6.11
C ILE A 28 -1.01 -5.34 -7.23
N LYS A 29 -0.19 -4.35 -7.59
CA LYS A 29 -0.50 -3.39 -8.65
C LYS A 29 -0.56 -3.99 -10.06
N THR A 30 0.06 -5.14 -10.32
CA THR A 30 -0.09 -5.83 -11.61
C THR A 30 -1.47 -6.47 -11.78
N TYR A 31 -2.15 -6.82 -10.68
CA TYR A 31 -3.54 -7.30 -10.70
C TYR A 31 -4.53 -6.14 -10.90
N ASN A 32 -4.32 -5.02 -10.21
CA ASN A 32 -5.09 -3.79 -10.37
C ASN A 32 -4.18 -2.59 -10.12
N SER A 33 -4.07 -1.70 -11.11
CA SER A 33 -3.10 -0.60 -11.10
C SER A 33 -3.40 0.55 -10.13
N SER A 34 -4.47 0.48 -9.34
CA SER A 34 -4.85 1.51 -8.36
C SER A 34 -4.03 1.40 -7.07
N ASP A 35 -3.42 2.52 -6.66
CA ASP A 35 -2.65 2.60 -5.41
C ASP A 35 -3.53 2.40 -4.17
N MET A 36 -4.74 2.99 -4.18
CA MET A 36 -5.73 2.80 -3.11
C MET A 36 -6.19 1.36 -2.99
N TYR A 37 -6.34 0.66 -4.12
CA TYR A 37 -6.66 -0.77 -4.12
C TYR A 37 -5.56 -1.57 -3.42
N ALA A 38 -4.30 -1.34 -3.80
CA ALA A 38 -3.16 -2.04 -3.21
C ALA A 38 -3.02 -1.77 -1.71
N LEU A 39 -3.26 -0.53 -1.27
CA LEU A 39 -3.27 -0.16 0.15
C LEU A 39 -4.37 -0.90 0.92
N LEU A 40 -5.60 -0.91 0.41
CA LEU A 40 -6.72 -1.58 1.08
C LEU A 40 -6.54 -3.10 1.16
N VAL A 41 -5.99 -3.72 0.11
CA VAL A 41 -5.65 -5.17 0.14
C VAL A 41 -4.63 -5.45 1.23
N HIS A 42 -3.61 -4.61 1.38
CA HIS A 42 -2.61 -4.77 2.44
C HIS A 42 -3.22 -4.63 3.85
N LEU A 43 -4.01 -3.57 4.09
CA LEU A 43 -4.67 -3.34 5.38
C LEU A 43 -5.67 -4.46 5.73
N LEU A 44 -6.39 -4.97 4.74
CA LEU A 44 -7.28 -6.13 4.90
C LEU A 44 -6.50 -7.40 5.26
N ALA A 45 -5.36 -7.64 4.61
CA ALA A 45 -4.53 -8.80 4.94
C ALA A 45 -3.99 -8.72 6.38
N GLN A 46 -3.64 -7.52 6.86
CA GLN A 46 -3.22 -7.30 8.24
C GLN A 46 -4.35 -7.50 9.24
N SER A 47 -5.58 -7.08 8.93
CA SER A 47 -6.72 -7.24 9.85
C SER A 47 -7.15 -8.70 10.04
N ILE A 48 -6.88 -9.56 9.05
CA ILE A 48 -7.20 -11.00 9.11
C ILE A 48 -6.17 -11.78 9.92
N HIS A 49 -4.89 -11.42 9.84
CA HIS A 49 -3.77 -12.17 10.44
C HIS A 49 -3.25 -11.55 11.75
N GLY A 50 -4.08 -10.76 12.45
CA GLY A 50 -3.71 -10.01 13.66
C GLY A 50 -2.96 -10.81 14.72
#